data_AF-A0A9E0KGR9-F1
#
_entry.id   AF-A0A9E0KGR9-F1
#
_cell.length_a   1.000
_cell.length_b   1.000
_cell.length_c   1.000
_cell.angle_alpha   90.00
_cell.angle_beta   90.00
_cell.angle_gamma   90.00
#
_symmetry.space_group_name_H-M   'P 1'
#
loop_
_entity.id
_entity.type
_entity.pdbx_description
1 polymer ?
#
loop_
_entity_poly.entity_id
_entity_poly.type
_entity_poly.pdbx_seq_one_letter_code
_entity_poly.pdbx_strand_id
1 'polypeptide(L)'
;MRASQYFLSTLKEAPNEAELPSHKLMLRAGMIKRLSSGLYTWMPLGLRVLRKVEAIVREEMNRAGAIELLMPAIQPAELWQESGRWEFYGKELLRVKDRHERDFCVGPTHEEVITDAVRKEVKSYKQLPLNFYQIQTKFRDEVRPRFGVMRAREFVMKDAYSFHTDFDSLKATYQGMYDAYCRVFTRLGLDFRPVAADTGSIGGTGSHEFQVLADSGEDVIAYCPTSGFAANIELAEAVAPATPRPAASQPLAKVATPGVKTMADLVAFLKQDIKTMVKAIVVEGDDGAPVLLMVRGDHELNEVKAEKIAGIKQPLTFASPESIIAAFGARPGSLGPVGFKGRMIADRTVAAMADMVTGGNEDDVHLTGVNFGRDCPEPEVADLRNVVEGDPSPDGQG
;
A
#
# COMPACT_ATOMS: atom_id res chain seq x y z
N MET A 1 5.74 34.04 26.50
CA MET A 1 4.66 33.70 27.47
C MET A 1 5.31 32.94 28.63
N ARG A 2 5.00 33.29 29.89
CA ARG A 2 5.57 32.60 31.06
C ARG A 2 4.88 31.26 31.28
N ALA A 3 5.60 30.24 31.76
CA ALA A 3 5.02 28.92 32.02
C ALA A 3 3.86 28.97 33.04
N SER A 4 3.93 29.84 34.03
CA SER A 4 2.87 30.06 35.04
C SER A 4 1.56 30.62 34.47
N GLN A 5 1.56 31.10 33.22
CA GLN A 5 0.39 31.63 32.52
C GLN A 5 -0.01 30.77 31.32
N TYR A 6 0.69 29.65 31.11
CA TYR A 6 0.45 28.74 30.00
C TYR A 6 -0.06 27.41 30.52
N PHE A 7 -1.15 26.91 29.94
CA PHE A 7 -1.70 25.63 30.34
C PHE A 7 -0.83 24.48 29.83
N LEU A 8 -0.09 23.85 30.75
CA LEU A 8 0.72 22.67 30.52
C LEU A 8 0.16 21.52 31.37
N SER A 9 -0.21 20.41 30.74
CA SER A 9 -0.77 19.23 31.39
C SER A 9 0.17 18.05 31.20
N THR A 10 1.34 18.11 31.83
CA THR A 10 2.37 17.07 31.70
C THR A 10 2.05 15.84 32.55
N LEU A 11 2.43 14.66 32.08
CA LEU A 11 2.32 13.40 32.82
C LEU A 11 3.71 12.86 33.16
N LYS A 12 3.86 12.34 34.38
CA LYS A 12 5.12 11.68 34.81
C LYS A 12 5.40 10.45 33.94
N GLU A 13 4.38 9.61 33.77
CA GLU A 13 4.39 8.34 33.03
C GLU A 13 3.40 8.42 31.86
N ALA A 14 3.71 7.73 30.77
CA ALA A 14 2.78 7.61 29.64
C ALA A 14 1.71 6.56 29.96
N PRO A 15 0.47 6.72 29.46
CA PRO A 15 -0.53 5.67 29.50
C PRO A 15 -0.05 4.37 28.81
N ASN A 16 -0.48 3.22 29.32
CA ASN A 16 -0.06 1.92 28.81
C ASN A 16 -0.48 1.65 27.36
N GLU A 17 -1.57 2.28 26.88
CA GLU A 17 -2.01 2.15 25.49
C GLU A 17 -1.12 2.88 24.47
N ALA A 18 -0.18 3.72 24.92
CA ALA A 18 0.74 4.40 24.02
C ALA A 18 1.91 3.46 23.73
N GLU A 19 2.01 2.95 22.50
CA GLU A 19 3.08 2.02 22.12
C GLU A 19 4.32 2.76 21.62
N LEU A 20 4.14 3.68 20.66
CA LEU A 20 5.25 4.35 20.00
C LEU A 20 5.85 5.50 20.83
N PRO A 21 7.18 5.74 20.70
CA PRO A 21 7.86 6.82 21.40
C PRO A 21 7.23 8.20 21.17
N SER A 22 6.87 8.52 19.92
CA SER A 22 6.21 9.80 19.57
C SER A 22 4.89 9.98 20.32
N HIS A 23 4.03 8.97 20.32
CA HIS A 23 2.75 8.98 21.03
C HIS A 23 2.95 9.13 22.55
N LYS A 24 3.86 8.34 23.15
CA LYS A 24 4.21 8.43 24.58
C LYS A 24 4.68 9.82 24.96
N LEU A 25 5.59 10.41 24.17
CA LEU A 25 6.16 11.73 24.44
C LEU A 25 5.13 12.85 24.27
N MET A 26 4.29 12.80 23.22
CA MET A 26 3.25 13.80 23.00
C MET A 26 2.20 13.82 24.12
N LEU A 27 1.82 12.66 24.65
CA LEU A 27 0.93 12.57 25.82
C LEU A 27 1.62 13.11 27.09
N ARG A 28 2.86 12.69 27.36
CA ARG A 28 3.61 13.12 28.56
C ARG A 28 3.92 14.62 28.56
N ALA A 29 4.21 15.20 27.40
CA ALA A 29 4.44 16.62 27.24
C ALA A 29 3.14 17.45 27.27
N GLY A 30 1.97 16.81 27.34
CA GLY A 30 0.68 17.48 27.29
C GLY A 30 0.43 18.18 25.96
N MET A 31 0.88 17.59 24.84
CA MET A 31 0.66 18.11 23.49
C MET A 31 -0.69 17.65 22.91
N ILE A 32 -1.12 16.44 23.25
CA ILE A 32 -2.40 15.87 22.84
C ILE A 32 -3.08 15.21 24.03
N LYS A 33 -4.41 15.10 23.97
CA LYS A 33 -5.21 14.35 24.93
C LYS A 33 -6.22 13.49 24.20
N ARG A 34 -6.27 12.20 24.52
CA ARG A 34 -7.23 11.27 23.93
C ARG A 34 -8.65 11.62 24.39
N LEU A 35 -9.57 11.79 23.43
CA LEU A 35 -11.00 11.98 23.66
C LEU A 35 -11.75 10.65 23.50
N SER A 36 -11.41 9.89 22.46
CA SER A 36 -11.91 8.54 22.18
C SER A 36 -10.89 7.77 21.33
N SER A 37 -11.19 6.54 20.91
CA SER A 37 -10.31 5.78 20.00
C SER A 37 -10.08 6.56 18.70
N GLY A 38 -8.82 6.87 18.39
CA GLY A 38 -8.44 7.63 17.21
C GLY A 38 -8.89 9.10 17.20
N LEU A 39 -9.34 9.66 18.33
CA LEU A 39 -9.76 11.07 18.43
C LEU A 39 -8.94 11.78 19.50
N TYR A 40 -8.23 12.84 19.12
CA TYR A 40 -7.31 13.56 20.00
C TYR A 40 -7.59 15.05 20.00
N THR A 41 -7.64 15.63 21.20
CA THR A 41 -7.61 17.07 21.39
C THR A 41 -6.16 17.57 21.30
N TRP A 42 -5.90 18.51 20.40
CA TRP A 42 -4.65 19.27 20.37
C TRP A 42 -4.61 20.24 21.56
N MET A 43 -3.77 19.92 22.54
CA MET A 43 -3.55 20.78 23.70
C MET A 43 -2.69 21.99 23.30
N PRO A 44 -2.65 23.07 24.10
CA PRO A 44 -2.04 24.34 23.67
C PRO A 44 -0.63 24.20 23.08
N LEU A 45 0.25 23.40 23.70
CA LEU A 45 1.62 23.19 23.20
C LEU A 45 1.62 22.46 21.85
N GLY A 46 0.83 21.38 21.71
CA GLY A 46 0.70 20.64 20.47
C GLY A 46 0.10 21.49 19.36
N LEU A 47 -0.92 22.30 19.68
CA LEU A 47 -1.54 23.22 18.73
C LEU A 47 -0.54 24.28 18.22
N ARG A 48 0.35 24.80 19.07
CA ARG A 48 1.41 25.72 18.62
C ARG A 48 2.36 25.05 17.61
N VAL A 49 2.69 23.78 17.82
CA VAL A 49 3.53 23.02 16.89
C VAL A 49 2.77 22.78 15.58
N LEU A 50 1.52 22.32 15.65
CA LEU A 50 0.65 22.14 14.48
C LEU A 50 0.58 23.42 13.63
N ARG A 51 0.31 24.59 14.24
CA ARG A 51 0.25 25.86 13.51
C ARG A 51 1.59 26.27 12.87
N LYS A 52 2.72 25.88 13.45
CA LYS A 52 4.04 26.10 12.82
C LYS A 52 4.24 25.22 11.59
N VAL A 53 3.81 23.96 11.67
CA VAL A 53 3.83 23.04 10.52
C VAL A 53 2.93 23.60 9.40
N GLU A 54 1.70 23.98 9.73
CA GLU A 54 0.76 24.58 8.76
C GLU A 54 1.31 25.85 8.12
N ALA A 55 2.01 26.70 8.88
CA ALA A 55 2.63 27.91 8.33
C ALA A 55 3.71 27.59 7.28
N ILE A 56 4.60 26.63 7.56
CA ILE A 56 5.62 26.18 6.61
C ILE A 56 4.96 25.58 5.35
N VAL A 57 3.96 24.72 5.54
CA VAL A 57 3.21 24.11 4.43
C VAL A 57 2.58 25.20 3.56
N ARG A 58 1.84 26.13 4.16
CA ARG A 58 1.18 27.24 3.46
C ARG A 58 2.16 28.10 2.68
N GLU A 59 3.29 28.47 3.29
CA GLU A 59 4.33 29.24 2.61
C GLU A 59 4.86 28.54 1.36
N GLU A 60 5.15 27.25 1.43
CA GLU A 60 5.69 26.50 0.29
C GLU A 60 4.65 26.15 -0.78
N MET A 61 3.39 25.91 -0.38
CA MET A 61 2.27 25.75 -1.34
C MET A 61 2.02 27.06 -2.10
N ASN A 62 1.99 28.19 -1.39
CA ASN A 62 1.82 29.52 -2.01
C ASN A 62 3.01 29.85 -2.92
N ARG A 63 4.25 29.50 -2.52
CA ARG A 63 5.43 29.65 -3.37
C ARG A 63 5.32 28.83 -4.67
N ALA A 64 4.68 27.66 -4.61
CA ALA A 64 4.41 26.82 -5.77
C ALA A 64 3.22 27.29 -6.64
N GLY A 65 2.60 28.43 -6.29
CA GLY A 65 1.46 28.98 -7.02
C GLY A 65 0.12 28.30 -6.69
N ALA A 66 0.05 27.48 -5.63
CA ALA A 66 -1.20 26.90 -5.17
C ALA A 66 -2.04 27.96 -4.42
N ILE A 67 -3.36 27.87 -4.57
CA ILE A 67 -4.33 28.84 -4.06
C ILE A 67 -5.10 28.20 -2.90
N GLU A 68 -5.00 28.78 -1.71
CA GLU A 68 -5.69 28.26 -0.54
C GLU A 68 -7.20 28.56 -0.59
N LEU A 69 -8.02 27.54 -0.34
CA LEU A 69 -9.46 27.64 -0.10
C LEU A 69 -9.85 26.73 1.08
N LEU A 70 -11.12 26.71 1.45
CA LEU A 70 -11.62 25.83 2.52
C LEU A 70 -12.96 25.21 2.12
N MET A 71 -12.99 23.89 1.99
CA MET A 71 -14.18 23.13 1.64
C MET A 71 -14.89 22.55 2.88
N PRO A 72 -16.22 22.34 2.81
CA PRO A 72 -16.96 21.70 3.90
C PRO A 72 -16.44 20.29 4.23
N ALA A 73 -16.46 19.94 5.52
CA ALA A 73 -16.20 18.58 5.97
C ALA A 73 -17.41 17.66 5.72
N ILE A 74 -18.63 18.16 5.88
CA ILE A 74 -19.85 17.43 5.56
C ILE A 74 -20.11 17.54 4.06
N GLN A 75 -20.21 16.40 3.38
CA GLN A 75 -20.31 16.32 1.93
C GLN A 75 -21.56 15.54 1.53
N PRO A 76 -22.35 16.02 0.56
CA PRO A 76 -23.55 15.33 0.08
C PRO A 76 -23.19 13.99 -0.58
N ALA A 77 -23.96 12.94 -0.30
CA ALA A 77 -23.72 11.60 -0.83
C ALA A 77 -23.77 11.56 -2.36
N GLU A 78 -24.58 12.41 -2.99
CA GLU A 78 -24.77 12.48 -4.44
C GLU A 78 -23.43 12.68 -5.17
N LEU A 79 -22.55 13.52 -4.64
CA LEU A 79 -21.23 13.76 -5.25
C LEU A 79 -20.35 12.49 -5.25
N TRP A 80 -20.43 11.69 -4.20
CA TRP A 80 -19.69 10.42 -4.06
C TRP A 80 -20.32 9.29 -4.87
N GLN A 81 -21.64 9.35 -5.08
CA GLN A 81 -22.35 8.42 -5.95
C GLN A 81 -22.00 8.70 -7.42
N GLU A 82 -21.87 9.97 -7.83
CA GLU A 82 -21.42 10.35 -9.16
C GLU A 82 -20.03 9.77 -9.49
N SER A 83 -19.11 9.71 -8.53
CA SER A 83 -17.78 9.11 -8.70
C SER A 83 -17.75 7.59 -8.50
N GLY A 84 -18.84 6.98 -8.01
CA GLY A 84 -18.90 5.58 -7.59
C GLY A 84 -18.13 5.27 -6.30
N ARG A 85 -17.49 6.27 -5.68
CA ARG A 85 -16.71 6.09 -4.43
C ARG A 85 -17.59 5.96 -3.20
N TRP A 86 -18.87 6.30 -3.28
CA TRP A 86 -19.81 6.09 -2.16
C TRP A 86 -19.85 4.61 -1.73
N GLU A 87 -19.90 3.67 -2.66
CA GLU A 87 -19.87 2.23 -2.38
C GLU A 87 -18.43 1.73 -2.25
N PHE A 88 -17.55 2.09 -3.19
CA PHE A 88 -16.19 1.56 -3.28
C PHE A 88 -15.30 1.87 -2.06
N TYR A 89 -15.47 3.05 -1.44
CA TYR A 89 -14.67 3.44 -0.25
C TYR A 89 -14.97 2.56 0.98
N GLY A 90 -16.05 1.78 0.97
CA GLY A 90 -16.32 0.78 1.99
C GLY A 90 -16.65 1.36 3.36
N LYS A 91 -16.16 0.69 4.42
CA LYS A 91 -16.53 0.99 5.82
C LYS A 91 -15.74 2.15 6.43
N GLU A 92 -14.64 2.57 5.81
CA GLU A 92 -13.87 3.72 6.28
C GLU A 92 -14.58 5.05 6.05
N LEU A 93 -15.55 5.09 5.13
CA LEU A 93 -16.37 6.27 4.88
C LEU A 93 -17.44 6.41 5.97
N LEU A 94 -17.28 7.42 6.83
CA LEU A 94 -18.27 7.76 7.85
C LEU A 94 -19.50 8.40 7.19
N ARG A 95 -20.59 7.63 7.10
CA ARG A 95 -21.88 8.06 6.54
C ARG A 95 -22.80 8.55 7.66
N VAL A 96 -23.48 9.66 7.41
CA VAL A 96 -24.41 10.28 8.36
C VAL A 96 -25.66 10.73 7.63
N LYS A 97 -26.80 10.73 8.32
CA LYS A 97 -28.06 11.31 7.83
C LYS A 97 -28.35 12.61 8.54
N ASP A 98 -28.88 13.59 7.80
CA ASP A 98 -29.43 14.79 8.44
C ASP A 98 -30.85 14.55 8.98
N ARG A 99 -31.43 15.58 9.62
CA ARG A 99 -32.79 15.54 10.16
C ARG A 99 -33.91 15.35 9.11
N HIS A 100 -33.57 15.39 7.83
CA HIS A 100 -34.46 15.18 6.70
C HIS A 100 -34.16 13.84 6.00
N GLU A 101 -33.41 12.95 6.65
CA GLU A 101 -33.01 11.63 6.16
C GLU A 101 -32.15 11.66 4.89
N ARG A 102 -31.55 12.80 4.56
CA ARG A 102 -30.62 12.93 3.43
C ARG A 102 -29.26 12.41 3.82
N ASP A 103 -28.62 11.72 2.88
CA ASP A 103 -27.33 11.06 3.09
C ASP A 103 -26.15 12.02 2.87
N PHE A 104 -25.20 11.99 3.80
CA PHE A 104 -23.95 12.72 3.75
C PHE A 104 -22.80 11.82 4.20
N CYS A 105 -21.58 12.25 3.96
CA CYS A 105 -20.41 11.73 4.65
C CYS A 105 -19.61 12.84 5.33
N VAL A 106 -18.76 12.44 6.28
CA VAL A 106 -17.67 13.28 6.76
C VAL A 106 -16.46 13.00 5.87
N GLY A 107 -16.04 14.01 5.10
CA GLY A 107 -15.06 13.88 4.03
C GLY A 107 -13.72 13.29 4.47
N PRO A 108 -13.34 12.10 3.97
CA PRO A 108 -11.99 11.56 4.17
C PRO A 108 -10.95 12.20 3.23
N THR A 109 -11.45 12.83 2.16
CA THR A 109 -10.75 13.59 1.11
C THR A 109 -11.80 14.42 0.34
N HIS A 110 -11.40 15.16 -0.71
CA HIS A 110 -12.25 16.16 -1.36
C HIS A 110 -12.18 16.18 -2.90
N GLU A 111 -11.78 15.10 -3.58
CA GLU A 111 -11.72 15.07 -5.06
C GLU A 111 -13.08 15.41 -5.71
N GLU A 112 -14.18 14.88 -5.18
CA GLU A 112 -15.53 15.13 -5.70
C GLU A 112 -15.97 16.57 -5.48
N VAL A 113 -15.70 17.11 -4.28
CA VAL A 113 -16.13 18.47 -3.89
C VAL A 113 -15.42 19.53 -4.72
N ILE A 114 -14.11 19.40 -4.90
CA ILE A 114 -13.35 20.36 -5.70
C ILE A 114 -13.66 20.23 -7.19
N THR A 115 -13.91 19.01 -7.67
CA THR A 115 -14.36 18.78 -9.05
C THR A 115 -15.73 19.43 -9.30
N ASP A 116 -16.65 19.35 -8.34
CA ASP A 116 -17.95 20.03 -8.41
C ASP A 116 -17.83 21.56 -8.45
N ALA A 117 -16.94 22.14 -7.64
CA ALA A 117 -16.66 23.57 -7.69
C ALA A 117 -16.07 23.98 -9.05
N VAL A 118 -15.05 23.26 -9.52
CA VAL A 118 -14.38 23.59 -10.78
C VAL A 118 -15.28 23.42 -11.99
N ARG A 119 -16.10 22.36 -12.08
CA ARG A 119 -17.05 22.20 -13.20
C ARG A 119 -18.09 23.33 -13.26
N LYS A 120 -18.42 23.95 -12.12
CA LYS A 120 -19.36 25.08 -12.04
C LYS A 120 -18.71 26.41 -12.41
N GLU A 121 -17.45 26.64 -12.03
CA GLU A 121 -16.81 27.95 -12.15
C GLU A 121 -15.83 28.09 -13.34
N VAL A 122 -15.20 27.00 -13.78
CA VAL A 122 -14.23 27.02 -14.88
C VAL A 122 -14.95 26.71 -16.20
N LYS A 123 -15.02 27.71 -17.09
CA LYS A 123 -15.74 27.63 -18.37
C LYS A 123 -14.83 27.75 -19.59
N SER A 124 -13.56 28.08 -19.40
CA SER A 124 -12.59 28.23 -20.49
C SER A 124 -11.24 27.65 -20.14
N TYR A 125 -10.58 27.04 -21.12
CA TYR A 125 -9.19 26.57 -21.02
C TYR A 125 -8.21 27.70 -20.63
N LYS A 126 -8.55 28.97 -20.91
CA LYS A 126 -7.74 30.15 -20.55
C LYS A 126 -7.63 30.38 -19.04
N GLN A 127 -8.53 29.76 -18.25
CA GLN A 127 -8.47 29.82 -16.79
C GLN A 127 -7.51 28.76 -16.21
N LEU A 128 -7.01 27.82 -17.02
CA LEU A 128 -6.15 26.72 -16.61
C LEU A 128 -4.67 27.00 -16.98
N PRO A 129 -3.70 26.45 -16.22
CA PRO A 129 -3.89 25.56 -15.07
C PRO A 129 -4.31 26.27 -13.78
N LEU A 130 -5.03 25.55 -12.93
CA LEU A 130 -5.34 25.95 -11.56
C LEU A 130 -4.80 24.92 -10.58
N ASN A 131 -4.37 25.35 -9.40
CA ASN A 131 -3.93 24.49 -8.32
C ASN A 131 -4.52 25.00 -7.02
N PHE A 132 -5.51 24.31 -6.48
CA PHE A 132 -6.16 24.67 -5.23
C PHE A 132 -5.67 23.78 -4.10
N TYR A 133 -5.61 24.29 -2.88
CA TYR A 133 -5.36 23.46 -1.70
C TYR A 133 -6.14 23.95 -0.49
N GLN A 134 -6.25 23.09 0.52
CA GLN A 134 -6.77 23.46 1.83
C GLN A 134 -5.96 22.78 2.93
N ILE A 135 -6.04 23.30 4.15
CA ILE A 135 -5.58 22.63 5.37
C ILE A 135 -6.80 22.42 6.26
N GLN A 136 -7.33 21.20 6.30
CA GLN A 136 -8.66 20.93 6.84
C GLN A 136 -8.74 19.55 7.49
N THR A 137 -9.63 19.43 8.48
CA THR A 137 -9.88 18.19 9.24
C THR A 137 -10.64 17.14 8.42
N LYS A 138 -10.00 15.97 8.25
CA LYS A 138 -10.56 14.79 7.58
C LYS A 138 -11.04 13.78 8.60
N PHE A 139 -11.90 12.87 8.14
CA PHE A 139 -12.34 11.72 8.93
C PHE A 139 -12.23 10.43 8.13
N ARG A 140 -11.56 9.41 8.67
CA ARG A 140 -11.56 8.02 8.17
C ARG A 140 -11.90 7.10 9.33
N ASP A 141 -12.93 6.27 9.22
CA ASP A 141 -13.33 5.34 10.29
C ASP A 141 -12.41 4.11 10.33
N GLU A 142 -11.13 4.36 10.61
CA GLU A 142 -10.06 3.38 10.67
C GLU A 142 -10.43 2.23 11.63
N VAL A 143 -10.32 1.00 11.14
CA VAL A 143 -10.74 -0.21 11.87
C VAL A 143 -9.91 -0.39 13.15
N ARG A 144 -8.62 -0.03 13.09
CA ARG A 144 -7.70 -0.10 14.24
C ARG A 144 -6.89 1.18 14.36
N PRO A 145 -7.45 2.26 14.94
CA PRO A 145 -6.72 3.48 15.20
C PRO A 145 -5.60 3.22 16.20
N ARG A 146 -4.36 3.54 15.83
CA ARG A 146 -3.17 3.24 16.61
C ARG A 146 -2.14 4.36 16.48
N PHE A 147 -1.09 4.30 17.29
CA PHE A 147 0.08 5.17 17.12
C PHE A 147 -0.18 6.68 17.29
N GLY A 148 -1.17 7.04 18.10
CA GLY A 148 -1.45 8.43 18.41
C GLY A 148 -2.04 9.18 17.22
N VAL A 149 -1.43 10.31 16.86
CA VAL A 149 -1.84 11.16 15.73
C VAL A 149 -1.38 10.63 14.37
N MET A 150 -0.58 9.55 14.32
CA MET A 150 -0.09 9.00 13.06
C MET A 150 -1.17 8.20 12.33
N ARG A 151 -2.01 7.44 13.07
CA ARG A 151 -3.14 6.68 12.51
C ARG A 151 -4.40 6.89 13.35
N ALA A 152 -4.94 8.11 13.22
CA ALA A 152 -6.15 8.56 13.89
C ALA A 152 -7.37 8.48 12.96
N ARG A 153 -8.58 8.57 13.54
CA ARG A 153 -9.81 8.66 12.75
C ARG A 153 -10.09 10.07 12.28
N GLU A 154 -9.86 11.05 13.16
CA GLU A 154 -9.93 12.46 12.83
C GLU A 154 -8.51 13.04 12.81
N PHE A 155 -8.13 13.67 11.71
CA PHE A 155 -6.79 14.20 11.52
C PHE A 155 -6.80 15.44 10.62
N VAL A 156 -5.75 16.26 10.72
CA VAL A 156 -5.57 17.44 9.85
C VAL A 156 -4.77 17.02 8.63
N MET A 157 -5.28 17.35 7.45
CA MET A 157 -4.61 17.09 6.19
C MET A 157 -4.50 18.37 5.40
N LYS A 158 -3.34 18.55 4.75
CA LYS A 158 -3.25 19.42 3.58
C LYS A 158 -3.52 18.58 2.35
N ASP A 159 -4.53 18.92 1.60
CA ASP A 159 -4.90 18.30 0.32
C ASP A 159 -4.93 19.36 -0.77
N ALA A 160 -4.42 19.01 -1.95
CA ALA A 160 -4.25 19.92 -3.08
C ALA A 160 -4.68 19.24 -4.38
N TYR A 161 -5.32 19.99 -5.27
CA TYR A 161 -5.96 19.51 -6.48
C TYR A 161 -5.69 20.48 -7.61
N SER A 162 -5.08 19.99 -8.68
CA SER A 162 -4.74 20.79 -9.84
C SER A 162 -5.48 20.34 -11.10
N PHE A 163 -5.86 21.31 -11.93
CA PHE A 163 -6.70 21.14 -13.10
C PHE A 163 -5.96 21.65 -14.34
N HIS A 164 -5.98 20.86 -15.40
CA HIS A 164 -5.07 21.04 -16.54
C HIS A 164 -5.80 20.84 -17.87
N THR A 165 -5.28 21.47 -18.91
CA THR A 165 -5.74 21.30 -20.31
C THR A 165 -5.14 20.07 -20.98
N ASP A 166 -3.97 19.64 -20.50
CA ASP A 166 -3.14 18.62 -21.11
C ASP A 166 -2.18 18.00 -20.08
N PHE A 167 -1.53 16.92 -20.49
CA PHE A 167 -0.68 16.12 -19.62
C PHE A 167 0.66 16.80 -19.28
N ASP A 168 1.21 17.63 -20.18
CA ASP A 168 2.46 18.34 -19.93
C ASP A 168 2.26 19.43 -18.86
N SER A 169 1.12 20.12 -18.88
CA SER A 169 0.69 21.05 -17.85
C SER A 169 0.55 20.37 -16.48
N LEU A 170 -0.05 19.17 -16.45
CA LEU A 170 -0.12 18.34 -15.24
C LEU A 170 1.27 17.98 -14.74
N LYS A 171 2.15 17.47 -15.61
CA LYS A 171 3.51 17.07 -15.26
C LYS A 171 4.33 18.21 -14.68
N ALA A 172 4.21 19.42 -15.25
CA ALA A 172 4.88 20.61 -14.74
C ALA A 172 4.42 20.98 -13.33
N THR A 173 3.10 20.93 -13.07
CA THR A 173 2.54 21.23 -11.75
C THR A 173 2.87 20.13 -10.75
N TYR A 174 2.85 18.87 -11.17
CA TYR A 174 3.26 17.73 -10.36
C TYR A 174 4.71 17.88 -9.87
N GLN A 175 5.63 18.24 -10.77
CA GLN A 175 7.02 18.52 -10.38
C GLN A 175 7.12 19.70 -9.42
N GLY A 176 6.37 20.78 -9.66
CA GLY A 176 6.33 21.93 -8.76
C GLY A 176 5.85 21.56 -7.35
N MET A 177 4.86 20.64 -7.25
CA MET A 177 4.36 20.10 -5.99
C MET A 177 5.38 19.16 -5.33
N TYR A 178 6.04 18.30 -6.10
CA TYR A 178 7.13 17.45 -5.61
C TYR A 178 8.22 18.30 -4.94
N ASP A 179 8.70 19.35 -5.63
CA ASP A 179 9.72 20.24 -5.11
C ASP A 179 9.23 21.01 -3.87
N ALA A 180 7.94 21.39 -3.84
CA ALA A 180 7.33 22.05 -2.69
C ALA A 180 7.30 21.14 -1.47
N TYR A 181 6.95 19.87 -1.63
CA TYR A 181 6.95 18.89 -0.54
C TYR A 181 8.38 18.65 -0.05
N CYS A 182 9.35 18.50 -0.95
CA CYS A 182 10.77 18.44 -0.59
C CYS A 182 11.20 19.62 0.29
N ARG A 183 10.82 20.86 -0.10
CA ARG A 183 11.11 22.05 0.70
C ARG A 183 10.40 22.04 2.05
N VAL A 184 9.14 21.61 2.11
CA VAL A 184 8.38 21.50 3.37
C VAL A 184 9.10 20.56 4.34
N PHE A 185 9.39 19.32 3.94
CA PHE A 185 10.02 18.35 4.83
C PHE A 185 11.44 18.76 5.23
N THR A 186 12.21 19.35 4.30
CA THR A 186 13.52 19.93 4.60
C THR A 186 13.43 21.05 5.63
N ARG A 187 12.47 21.97 5.49
CA ARG A 187 12.26 23.08 6.45
C ARG A 187 11.74 22.61 7.81
N LEU A 188 11.05 21.47 7.85
CA LEU A 188 10.65 20.80 9.08
C LEU A 188 11.82 20.06 9.76
N GLY A 189 12.97 19.93 9.09
CA GLY A 189 14.16 19.25 9.61
C GLY A 189 14.00 17.73 9.69
N LEU A 190 13.23 17.15 8.78
CA LEU A 190 12.96 15.71 8.73
C LEU A 190 13.94 15.02 7.76
N ASP A 191 14.32 13.80 8.10
CA ASP A 191 14.99 12.89 7.17
C ASP A 191 13.92 12.10 6.42
N PHE A 192 13.81 12.33 5.11
CA PHE A 192 12.72 11.82 4.31
C PHE A 192 13.19 11.40 2.92
N ARG A 193 12.43 10.50 2.31
CA ARG A 193 12.62 10.09 0.92
C ARG A 193 11.29 10.17 0.15
N PRO A 194 11.26 10.85 -1.01
CA PRO A 194 10.21 10.63 -1.98
C PRO A 194 10.39 9.24 -2.59
N VAL A 195 9.33 8.43 -2.60
CA VAL A 195 9.34 7.06 -3.09
C VAL A 195 8.22 6.88 -4.10
N ALA A 196 8.46 6.16 -5.19
CA ALA A 196 7.39 5.79 -6.12
C ALA A 196 6.40 4.86 -5.39
N ALA A 197 5.11 5.13 -5.55
CA ALA A 197 4.05 4.46 -4.80
C ALA A 197 2.90 4.00 -5.69
N ASP A 198 2.03 3.15 -5.14
CA ASP A 198 0.79 2.80 -5.80
C ASP A 198 -0.17 4.00 -5.84
N THR A 199 -1.08 4.01 -6.80
CA THR A 199 -2.14 5.04 -6.89
C THR A 199 -3.32 4.73 -5.98
N GLY A 200 -3.41 3.50 -5.48
CA GLY A 200 -4.41 3.03 -4.54
C GLY A 200 -5.84 3.30 -5.00
N SER A 201 -6.72 3.48 -4.01
CA SER A 201 -8.15 3.76 -4.20
C SER A 201 -8.46 5.17 -4.74
N ILE A 202 -7.47 6.05 -4.83
CA ILE A 202 -7.61 7.37 -5.45
C ILE A 202 -7.57 7.23 -6.99
N GLY A 203 -6.90 6.20 -7.49
CA GLY A 203 -6.71 5.95 -8.92
C GLY A 203 -5.75 6.95 -9.58
N GLY A 204 -5.64 6.87 -10.92
CA GLY A 204 -4.78 7.73 -11.72
C GLY A 204 -3.45 7.07 -12.13
N THR A 205 -2.45 7.89 -12.48
CA THR A 205 -1.12 7.43 -12.93
C THR A 205 -0.02 8.31 -12.34
N GLY A 206 1.06 7.71 -11.86
CA GLY A 206 2.22 8.44 -11.32
C GLY A 206 1.97 8.93 -9.90
N SER A 207 2.41 8.15 -8.92
CA SER A 207 2.25 8.44 -7.50
C SER A 207 3.62 8.45 -6.81
N HIS A 208 3.82 9.44 -5.93
CA HIS A 208 4.99 9.53 -5.07
C HIS A 208 4.52 9.76 -3.64
N GLU A 209 4.98 8.89 -2.74
CA GLU A 209 4.86 9.06 -1.30
C GLU A 209 6.10 9.77 -0.76
N PHE A 210 5.93 10.59 0.28
CA PHE A 210 7.02 11.22 0.99
C PHE A 210 7.14 10.58 2.37
N GLN A 211 8.08 9.65 2.50
CA GLN A 211 8.24 8.81 3.67
C GLN A 211 9.34 9.36 4.58
N VAL A 212 9.00 9.62 5.85
CA VAL A 212 10.00 9.98 6.88
C VAL A 212 10.67 8.69 7.35
N LEU A 213 11.99 8.65 7.33
CA LEU A 213 12.76 7.45 7.67
C LEU A 213 12.69 7.19 9.18
N ALA A 214 12.05 6.08 9.56
CA ALA A 214 11.93 5.66 10.96
C ALA A 214 11.71 4.15 11.07
N ASP A 215 12.34 3.50 12.04
CA ASP A 215 12.16 2.07 12.34
C ASP A 215 10.71 1.70 12.71
N SER A 216 9.90 2.69 13.08
CA SER A 216 8.49 2.53 13.44
C SER A 216 7.51 2.85 12.31
N GLY A 217 7.98 3.03 11.07
CA GLY A 217 7.13 3.22 9.90
C GLY A 217 6.23 2.01 9.65
N GLU A 218 4.99 2.24 9.20
CA GLU A 218 4.12 1.15 8.75
C GLU A 218 4.44 0.72 7.32
N ASP A 219 4.94 1.66 6.49
CA ASP A 219 5.34 1.40 5.12
C ASP A 219 6.79 0.89 5.07
N VAL A 220 7.00 -0.17 4.30
CA VAL A 220 8.32 -0.69 3.99
C VAL A 220 8.74 -0.13 2.64
N ILE A 221 9.88 0.57 2.62
CA ILE A 221 10.45 1.13 1.39
C ILE A 221 11.67 0.32 0.96
N ALA A 222 11.78 0.07 -0.34
CA ALA A 222 13.00 -0.38 -0.96
C ALA A 222 13.74 0.83 -1.51
N TYR A 223 15.04 0.96 -1.20
CA TYR A 223 15.86 2.03 -1.74
C TYR A 223 17.24 1.51 -2.11
N CYS A 224 17.85 2.16 -3.12
CA CYS A 224 19.22 1.88 -3.51
C CYS A 224 20.16 2.78 -2.71
N PRO A 225 21.15 2.22 -1.98
CA PRO A 225 22.11 3.04 -1.22
C PRO A 225 23.00 3.92 -2.11
N THR A 226 23.19 3.53 -3.36
CA THR A 226 24.14 4.13 -4.32
C THR A 226 23.46 5.01 -5.37
N SER A 227 22.12 5.04 -5.44
CA SER A 227 21.36 5.80 -6.43
C SER A 227 20.17 6.56 -5.81
N GLY A 228 19.39 7.22 -6.66
CA GLY A 228 18.15 7.89 -6.27
C GLY A 228 16.93 6.97 -6.21
N PHE A 229 17.06 5.68 -6.53
CA PHE A 229 15.93 4.75 -6.54
C PHE A 229 15.35 4.59 -5.12
N ALA A 230 14.06 4.82 -5.00
CA ALA A 230 13.27 4.46 -3.84
C ALA A 230 11.81 4.21 -4.25
N ALA A 231 11.22 3.13 -3.75
CA ALA A 231 9.84 2.75 -4.01
C ALA A 231 9.23 2.10 -2.77
N ASN A 232 7.92 2.25 -2.59
CA ASN A 232 7.17 1.41 -1.66
C ASN A 232 7.32 -0.06 -2.08
N ILE A 233 7.46 -1.00 -1.14
CA ILE A 233 7.62 -2.43 -1.42
C ILE A 233 6.50 -2.98 -2.30
N GLU A 234 5.30 -2.39 -2.22
CA GLU A 234 4.14 -2.71 -3.04
C GLU A 234 4.39 -2.46 -4.54
N LEU A 235 5.24 -1.49 -4.88
CA LEU A 235 5.59 -1.11 -6.26
C LEU A 235 7.02 -1.53 -6.67
N ALA A 236 7.94 -1.68 -5.71
CA ALA A 236 9.35 -1.93 -5.98
C ALA A 236 9.56 -3.17 -6.85
N GLU A 237 10.10 -2.99 -8.06
CA GLU A 237 10.28 -4.09 -9.02
C GLU A 237 11.28 -5.13 -8.50
N ALA A 238 10.87 -6.41 -8.52
CA ALA A 238 11.77 -7.51 -8.32
C ALA A 238 12.38 -7.94 -9.65
N VAL A 239 13.64 -7.57 -9.87
CA VAL A 239 14.35 -7.84 -11.13
C VAL A 239 14.47 -9.35 -11.37
N ALA A 240 14.29 -9.76 -12.62
CA ALA A 240 14.48 -11.15 -13.01
C ALA A 240 15.93 -11.60 -12.75
N PRO A 241 16.16 -12.83 -12.27
CA PRO A 241 17.52 -13.35 -12.14
C PRO A 241 18.26 -13.30 -13.48
N ALA A 242 19.50 -12.81 -13.48
CA ALA A 242 20.34 -12.77 -14.68
C ALA A 242 20.81 -14.18 -15.11
N THR A 243 20.81 -15.13 -14.18
CA THR A 243 21.24 -16.51 -14.44
C THR A 243 20.16 -17.26 -15.23
N PRO A 244 20.49 -17.90 -16.36
CA PRO A 244 19.53 -18.69 -17.10
C PRO A 244 19.09 -19.93 -16.30
N ARG A 245 17.86 -20.39 -16.56
CA ARG A 245 17.32 -21.61 -15.95
C ARG A 245 18.23 -22.81 -16.23
N PRO A 246 18.72 -23.53 -15.19
CA PRO A 246 19.50 -24.75 -15.39
C PRO A 246 18.71 -25.84 -16.11
N ALA A 247 19.41 -26.79 -16.73
CA ALA A 247 18.77 -27.99 -17.26
C ALA A 247 18.32 -28.92 -16.10
N ALA A 248 17.22 -29.63 -16.31
CA ALA A 248 16.72 -30.61 -15.35
C ALA A 248 17.77 -31.69 -15.06
N SER A 249 18.11 -31.89 -13.79
CA SER A 249 19.13 -32.86 -13.35
C SER A 249 18.57 -33.97 -12.46
N GLN A 250 17.38 -33.78 -11.88
CA GLN A 250 16.75 -34.74 -10.98
C GLN A 250 15.49 -35.36 -11.60
N PRO A 251 15.22 -36.66 -11.37
CA PRO A 251 13.96 -37.26 -11.76
C PRO A 251 12.81 -36.73 -10.90
N LEU A 252 11.61 -36.64 -11.48
CA LEU A 252 10.41 -36.33 -10.73
C LEU A 252 10.14 -37.44 -9.70
N ALA A 253 10.04 -37.09 -8.42
CA ALA A 253 9.77 -38.05 -7.35
C ALA A 253 8.69 -37.54 -6.39
N LYS A 254 7.76 -38.43 -6.03
CA LYS A 254 6.75 -38.21 -4.98
C LYS A 254 7.35 -38.46 -3.61
N VAL A 255 7.08 -37.57 -2.66
CA VAL A 255 7.50 -37.68 -1.25
C VAL A 255 6.27 -37.47 -0.37
N ALA A 256 5.99 -38.44 0.50
CA ALA A 256 4.96 -38.30 1.52
C ALA A 256 5.45 -37.37 2.64
N THR A 257 4.67 -36.34 2.95
CA THR A 257 4.95 -35.26 3.90
C THR A 257 3.76 -35.06 4.87
N PRO A 258 3.37 -36.10 5.64
CA PRO A 258 2.22 -36.02 6.53
C PRO A 258 2.37 -34.95 7.61
N GLY A 259 1.39 -34.06 7.69
CA GLY A 259 1.37 -32.99 8.69
C GLY A 259 2.34 -31.83 8.43
N VAL A 260 3.02 -31.81 7.29
CA VAL A 260 3.89 -30.72 6.85
C VAL A 260 3.04 -29.69 6.11
N LYS A 261 2.80 -28.52 6.73
CA LYS A 261 1.89 -27.50 6.17
C LYS A 261 2.56 -26.17 5.87
N THR A 262 3.66 -25.87 6.54
CA THR A 262 4.39 -24.62 6.34
C THR A 262 5.69 -24.84 5.59
N MET A 263 6.22 -23.77 5.00
CA MET A 263 7.52 -23.83 4.33
C MET A 263 8.65 -24.16 5.31
N ALA A 264 8.56 -23.67 6.55
CA ALA A 264 9.53 -23.98 7.60
C ALA A 264 9.51 -25.49 7.95
N ASP A 265 8.32 -26.09 8.04
CA ASP A 265 8.19 -27.53 8.27
C ASP A 265 8.76 -28.33 7.10
N LEU A 266 8.53 -27.88 5.86
CA LEU A 266 9.00 -28.55 4.66
C LEU A 266 10.52 -28.54 4.55
N VAL A 267 11.15 -27.39 4.85
CA VAL A 267 12.61 -27.25 4.95
C VAL A 267 13.17 -28.20 6.00
N ALA A 268 12.56 -28.24 7.20
CA ALA A 268 13.01 -29.13 8.27
C ALA A 268 12.84 -30.62 7.91
N PHE A 269 11.75 -30.96 7.21
CA PHE A 269 11.42 -32.33 6.82
C PHE A 269 12.32 -32.85 5.69
N LEU A 270 12.45 -32.10 4.60
CA LEU A 270 13.23 -32.50 3.43
C LEU A 270 14.73 -32.23 3.57
N LYS A 271 15.12 -31.37 4.53
CA LYS A 271 16.51 -30.91 4.73
C LYS A 271 17.11 -30.31 3.46
N GLN A 272 16.28 -29.59 2.70
CA GLN A 272 16.68 -28.87 1.49
C GLN A 272 16.60 -27.36 1.73
N ASP A 273 17.35 -26.61 0.92
CA ASP A 273 17.30 -25.16 0.95
C ASP A 273 15.91 -24.66 0.55
N ILE A 274 15.37 -23.70 1.30
CA ILE A 274 14.10 -23.05 1.00
C ILE A 274 14.04 -22.46 -0.42
N LYS A 275 15.21 -22.13 -0.99
CA LYS A 275 15.36 -21.61 -2.36
C LYS A 275 15.08 -22.65 -3.45
N THR A 276 15.02 -23.95 -3.14
CA THR A 276 14.58 -24.97 -4.10
C THR A 276 13.07 -25.20 -4.06
N MET A 277 12.38 -24.60 -3.10
CA MET A 277 10.95 -24.82 -2.86
C MET A 277 10.10 -23.72 -3.48
N VAL A 278 8.86 -24.05 -3.85
CA VAL A 278 7.90 -23.12 -4.46
C VAL A 278 6.63 -23.08 -3.64
N LYS A 279 6.18 -21.88 -3.25
CA LYS A 279 4.86 -21.65 -2.68
C LYS A 279 3.84 -21.57 -3.80
N ALA A 280 2.76 -22.35 -3.66
CA ALA A 280 1.58 -22.28 -4.51
C ALA A 280 0.50 -21.45 -3.81
N ILE A 281 0.12 -20.31 -4.39
CA ILE A 281 -0.96 -19.45 -3.92
C ILE A 281 -2.06 -19.47 -4.98
N VAL A 282 -3.31 -19.71 -4.57
CA VAL A 282 -4.44 -19.78 -5.50
C VAL A 282 -5.36 -18.59 -5.28
N VAL A 283 -5.57 -17.83 -6.34
CA VAL A 283 -6.45 -16.65 -6.36
C VAL A 283 -7.58 -16.85 -7.37
N GLU A 284 -8.60 -16.02 -7.30
CA GLU A 284 -9.69 -16.01 -8.28
C GLU A 284 -9.35 -15.13 -9.50
N GLY A 285 -9.60 -15.67 -10.69
CA GLY A 285 -9.66 -14.90 -11.92
C GLY A 285 -10.92 -14.04 -11.99
N ASP A 286 -10.95 -13.10 -12.93
CA ASP A 286 -12.13 -12.24 -13.18
C ASP A 286 -13.37 -13.03 -13.62
N ASP A 287 -13.16 -14.20 -14.24
CA ASP A 287 -14.16 -15.22 -14.57
C ASP A 287 -14.55 -16.13 -13.38
N GLY A 288 -13.92 -15.95 -12.22
CA GLY A 288 -14.09 -16.77 -11.02
C GLY A 288 -13.31 -18.09 -11.04
N ALA A 289 -12.55 -18.39 -12.10
CA ALA A 289 -11.73 -19.59 -12.17
C ALA A 289 -10.48 -19.47 -11.29
N PRO A 290 -9.97 -20.57 -10.70
CA PRO A 290 -8.75 -20.53 -9.90
C PRO A 290 -7.52 -20.29 -10.79
N VAL A 291 -6.67 -19.35 -10.37
CA VAL A 291 -5.38 -19.04 -10.99
C VAL A 291 -4.27 -19.39 -9.99
N LEU A 292 -3.28 -20.15 -10.44
CA LEU A 292 -2.13 -20.54 -9.62
C LEU A 292 -1.00 -19.51 -9.76
N LEU A 293 -0.68 -18.83 -8.66
CA LEU A 293 0.48 -17.97 -8.52
C LEU A 293 1.60 -18.72 -7.80
N MET A 294 2.83 -18.60 -8.31
CA MET A 294 3.99 -19.30 -7.76
C MET A 294 5.12 -18.34 -7.41
N VAL A 295 5.56 -18.37 -6.16
CA VAL A 295 6.75 -17.64 -5.66
C VAL A 295 7.73 -18.60 -5.00
N ARG A 296 9.02 -18.27 -4.94
CA ARG A 296 10.04 -19.11 -4.29
C ARG A 296 9.78 -19.20 -2.78
N GLY A 297 10.24 -20.27 -2.13
CA GLY A 297 9.93 -20.57 -0.73
C GLY A 297 10.31 -19.45 0.26
N ASP A 298 11.37 -18.71 -0.02
CA ASP A 298 11.87 -17.56 0.76
C ASP A 298 11.23 -16.22 0.38
N HIS A 299 10.39 -16.19 -0.65
CA HIS A 299 9.69 -14.98 -1.09
C HIS A 299 8.23 -14.96 -0.64
N GLU A 300 7.66 -13.77 -0.59
CA GLU A 300 6.24 -13.54 -0.30
C GLU A 300 5.54 -12.94 -1.51
N LEU A 301 4.27 -13.31 -1.71
CA LEU A 301 3.44 -12.75 -2.75
C LEU A 301 3.20 -11.26 -2.46
N ASN A 302 3.42 -10.43 -3.47
CA ASN A 302 2.97 -9.05 -3.48
C ASN A 302 1.56 -9.01 -4.07
N GLU A 303 0.58 -8.82 -3.20
CA GLU A 303 -0.84 -8.82 -3.57
C GLU A 303 -1.19 -7.68 -4.54
N VAL A 304 -0.58 -6.51 -4.38
CA VAL A 304 -0.78 -5.34 -5.24
C VAL A 304 -0.29 -5.59 -6.66
N LYS A 305 0.87 -6.22 -6.82
CA LYS A 305 1.39 -6.63 -8.13
C LYS A 305 0.53 -7.70 -8.77
N ALA A 306 0.10 -8.69 -7.99
CA ALA A 306 -0.75 -9.77 -8.46
C ALA A 306 -2.12 -9.26 -8.96
N GLU A 307 -2.75 -8.33 -8.22
CA GLU A 307 -4.04 -7.72 -8.56
C GLU A 307 -4.02 -6.99 -9.91
N LYS A 308 -2.87 -6.42 -10.29
CA LYS A 308 -2.69 -5.67 -11.54
C LYS A 308 -2.50 -6.55 -12.78
N ILE A 309 -2.36 -7.86 -12.62
CA ILE A 309 -2.22 -8.77 -13.75
C ILE A 309 -3.58 -8.95 -14.42
N ALA A 310 -3.61 -8.78 -15.75
CA ALA A 310 -4.84 -8.92 -16.53
C ALA A 310 -5.50 -10.29 -16.30
N GLY A 311 -6.80 -10.31 -16.03
CA GLY A 311 -7.58 -11.53 -15.77
C GLY A 311 -7.52 -12.04 -14.33
N ILE A 312 -6.87 -11.33 -13.41
CA ILE A 312 -7.01 -11.54 -11.96
C ILE A 312 -8.17 -10.69 -11.44
N LYS A 313 -8.97 -11.25 -10.52
CA LYS A 313 -10.10 -10.55 -9.91
C LYS A 313 -9.63 -9.34 -9.10
N GLN A 314 -10.37 -8.24 -9.20
CA GLN A 314 -10.12 -7.00 -8.45
C GLN A 314 -11.34 -6.67 -7.56
N PRO A 315 -11.18 -6.50 -6.24
CA PRO A 315 -9.95 -6.67 -5.47
C PRO A 315 -9.46 -8.12 -5.45
N LEU A 316 -8.15 -8.32 -5.24
CA LEU A 316 -7.52 -9.63 -5.17
C LEU A 316 -8.27 -10.50 -4.16
N THR A 317 -8.74 -11.64 -4.63
CA THR A 317 -9.52 -12.57 -3.81
C THR A 317 -8.82 -13.93 -3.84
N PHE A 318 -8.43 -14.45 -2.67
CA PHE A 318 -7.93 -15.81 -2.55
C PHE A 318 -9.04 -16.80 -2.86
N ALA A 319 -8.72 -17.89 -3.57
CA ALA A 319 -9.71 -18.89 -3.95
C ALA A 319 -10.28 -19.61 -2.72
N SER A 320 -11.58 -19.90 -2.76
CA SER A 320 -12.25 -20.65 -1.69
C SER A 320 -11.71 -22.09 -1.57
N PRO A 321 -11.75 -22.71 -0.38
CA PRO A 321 -11.34 -24.10 -0.20
C PRO A 321 -12.02 -25.07 -1.16
N GLU A 322 -13.30 -24.84 -1.47
CA GLU A 322 -14.09 -25.65 -2.39
C GLU A 322 -13.56 -25.55 -3.82
N SER A 323 -13.25 -24.33 -4.27
CA SER A 323 -12.66 -24.09 -5.60
C SER A 323 -11.27 -24.73 -5.72
N ILE A 324 -10.45 -24.62 -4.67
CA ILE A 324 -9.12 -25.24 -4.60
C ILE A 324 -9.23 -26.78 -4.70
N ILE A 325 -10.08 -27.41 -3.89
CA ILE A 325 -10.23 -28.87 -3.91
C ILE A 325 -10.76 -29.33 -5.28
N ALA A 326 -11.70 -28.59 -5.88
CA ALA A 326 -12.22 -28.93 -7.20
C ALA A 326 -11.15 -28.87 -8.31
N ALA A 327 -10.22 -27.92 -8.22
CA ALA A 327 -9.21 -27.68 -9.26
C ALA A 327 -7.93 -28.50 -9.07
N PHE A 328 -7.53 -28.77 -7.83
CA PHE A 328 -6.27 -29.45 -7.51
C PHE A 328 -6.46 -30.86 -6.94
N GLY A 329 -7.63 -31.21 -6.42
CA GLY A 329 -7.87 -32.48 -5.73
C GLY A 329 -7.24 -32.58 -4.34
N ALA A 330 -6.66 -31.49 -3.83
CA ALA A 330 -5.98 -31.42 -2.54
C ALA A 330 -6.24 -30.09 -1.85
N ARG A 331 -5.90 -30.03 -0.56
CA ARG A 331 -6.02 -28.85 0.30
C ARG A 331 -4.77 -27.96 0.25
N PRO A 332 -4.87 -26.69 0.66
CA PRO A 332 -3.72 -25.82 0.86
C PRO A 332 -2.63 -26.49 1.72
N GLY A 333 -1.37 -26.35 1.30
CA GLY A 333 -0.22 -27.03 1.88
C GLY A 333 0.33 -28.18 1.05
N SER A 334 -0.40 -28.67 0.04
CA SER A 334 0.07 -29.71 -0.88
C SER A 334 -0.23 -29.40 -2.35
N LEU A 335 -0.39 -28.12 -2.68
CA LEU A 335 -0.73 -27.64 -4.03
C LEU A 335 0.53 -27.38 -4.87
N GLY A 336 0.45 -27.64 -6.17
CA GLY A 336 1.55 -27.40 -7.11
C GLY A 336 1.12 -27.40 -8.59
N PRO A 337 2.07 -27.14 -9.50
CA PRO A 337 1.77 -26.95 -10.93
C PRO A 337 1.56 -28.28 -11.68
N VAL A 338 2.05 -29.41 -11.17
CA VAL A 338 1.98 -30.70 -11.88
C VAL A 338 0.55 -31.23 -11.88
N GLY A 339 -0.04 -31.36 -13.06
CA GLY A 339 -1.42 -31.85 -13.24
C GLY A 339 -2.51 -30.78 -13.15
N PHE A 340 -2.18 -29.57 -12.67
CA PHE A 340 -3.11 -28.44 -12.69
C PHE A 340 -3.41 -28.01 -14.14
N LYS A 341 -4.67 -27.68 -14.42
CA LYS A 341 -5.17 -27.39 -15.78
C LYS A 341 -5.57 -25.93 -15.99
N GLY A 342 -5.61 -25.13 -14.92
CA GLY A 342 -5.92 -23.71 -15.00
C GLY A 342 -4.73 -22.85 -15.40
N ARG A 343 -4.92 -21.54 -15.37
CA ARG A 343 -3.88 -20.55 -15.66
C ARG A 343 -2.83 -20.55 -14.55
N MET A 344 -1.56 -20.61 -14.95
CA MET A 344 -0.41 -20.57 -14.04
C MET A 344 0.44 -19.34 -14.32
N ILE A 345 0.82 -18.64 -13.25
CA ILE A 345 1.70 -17.48 -13.29
C ILE A 345 2.84 -17.72 -12.29
N ALA A 346 4.07 -17.69 -12.77
CA ALA A 346 5.25 -17.81 -11.94
C ALA A 346 5.95 -16.46 -11.77
N ASP A 347 6.45 -16.22 -10.57
CA ASP A 347 7.42 -15.16 -10.33
C ASP A 347 8.65 -15.37 -11.23
N ARG A 348 9.26 -14.28 -11.68
CA ARG A 348 10.50 -14.30 -12.47
C ARG A 348 11.57 -15.19 -11.85
N THR A 349 11.67 -15.24 -10.53
CA THR A 349 12.61 -16.12 -9.81
C THR A 349 12.26 -17.60 -10.00
N VAL A 350 10.98 -17.95 -9.88
CA VAL A 350 10.50 -19.33 -10.03
C VAL A 350 10.64 -19.81 -11.48
N ALA A 351 10.36 -18.94 -12.45
CA ALA A 351 10.54 -19.24 -13.86
C ALA A 351 12.01 -19.58 -14.22
N ALA A 352 12.98 -19.09 -13.43
CA ALA A 352 14.40 -19.38 -13.60
C ALA A 352 14.90 -20.61 -12.80
N MET A 353 14.03 -21.28 -12.04
CA MET A 353 14.40 -22.46 -11.23
C MET A 353 14.33 -23.77 -12.01
N ALA A 354 15.07 -24.77 -11.54
CA ALA A 354 15.04 -26.16 -12.00
C ALA A 354 15.05 -27.10 -10.80
N ASP A 355 14.59 -28.34 -11.01
CA ASP A 355 14.53 -29.39 -9.99
C ASP A 355 13.82 -28.97 -8.68
N MET A 356 12.69 -28.31 -8.85
CA MET A 356 11.96 -27.65 -7.77
C MET A 356 11.24 -28.64 -6.85
N VAL A 357 10.97 -28.19 -5.62
CA VAL A 357 10.03 -28.83 -4.71
C VAL A 357 8.70 -28.09 -4.74
N THR A 358 7.61 -28.79 -5.05
CA THR A 358 6.25 -28.24 -5.09
C THR A 358 5.29 -29.17 -4.34
N GLY A 359 4.07 -28.71 -4.05
CA GLY A 359 3.02 -29.63 -3.64
C GLY A 359 2.66 -30.62 -4.75
N GLY A 360 2.15 -31.79 -4.37
CA GLY A 360 1.86 -32.89 -5.29
C GLY A 360 0.41 -32.99 -5.78
N ASN A 361 -0.45 -32.04 -5.42
CA ASN A 361 -1.89 -32.08 -5.69
C ASN A 361 -2.57 -33.33 -5.12
N GLU A 362 -2.04 -33.78 -3.99
CA GLU A 362 -2.52 -34.90 -3.17
C GLU A 362 -2.21 -34.51 -1.72
N ASP A 363 -3.20 -34.60 -0.81
CA ASP A 363 -3.02 -34.21 0.59
C ASP A 363 -1.79 -34.94 1.18
N ASP A 364 -0.96 -34.19 1.92
CA ASP A 364 0.24 -34.71 2.56
C ASP A 364 1.31 -35.27 1.58
N VAL A 365 1.33 -34.79 0.33
CA VAL A 365 2.34 -35.17 -0.66
C VAL A 365 2.99 -33.95 -1.31
N HIS A 366 4.32 -34.02 -1.43
CA HIS A 366 5.11 -33.09 -2.23
C HIS A 366 5.80 -33.83 -3.39
N LEU A 367 6.15 -33.05 -4.42
CA LEU A 367 6.96 -33.49 -5.55
C LEU A 367 8.32 -32.83 -5.45
N THR A 368 9.37 -33.60 -5.74
CA THR A 368 10.75 -33.13 -5.84
C THR A 368 11.27 -33.32 -7.26
N GLY A 369 12.24 -32.51 -7.67
CA GLY A 369 12.79 -32.55 -9.02
C GLY A 369 11.85 -32.02 -10.09
N VAL A 370 10.86 -31.18 -9.75
CA VAL A 370 9.87 -30.65 -10.70
C VAL A 370 10.50 -29.65 -11.65
N ASN A 371 10.21 -29.77 -12.95
CA ASN A 371 10.70 -28.87 -13.98
C ASN A 371 9.57 -28.46 -14.95
N PHE A 372 9.44 -27.16 -15.21
CA PHE A 372 8.57 -26.64 -16.27
C PHE A 372 9.01 -27.17 -17.65
N GLY A 373 8.07 -27.32 -18.56
CA GLY A 373 8.24 -27.92 -19.89
C GLY A 373 8.33 -29.45 -19.88
N ARG A 374 8.93 -30.06 -18.83
CA ARG A 374 9.02 -31.51 -18.68
C ARG A 374 7.82 -32.11 -17.94
N ASP A 375 7.49 -31.58 -16.77
CA ASP A 375 6.48 -32.16 -15.86
C ASP A 375 5.16 -31.38 -15.85
N CYS A 376 5.22 -30.09 -16.21
CA CYS A 376 4.08 -29.19 -16.33
C CYS A 376 4.32 -28.15 -17.44
N PRO A 377 3.28 -27.52 -18.02
CA PRO A 377 3.44 -26.46 -19.01
C PRO A 377 4.26 -25.28 -18.49
N GLU A 378 4.88 -24.52 -19.40
CA GLU A 378 5.50 -23.24 -19.06
C GLU A 378 4.42 -22.26 -18.57
N PRO A 379 4.63 -21.59 -17.42
CA PRO A 379 3.69 -20.61 -16.89
C PRO A 379 3.84 -19.26 -17.60
N GLU A 380 2.85 -18.38 -17.42
CA GLU A 380 3.05 -16.95 -17.60
C GLU A 380 4.08 -16.45 -16.58
N VAL A 381 4.93 -15.50 -16.97
CA VAL A 381 5.96 -14.96 -16.09
C VAL A 381 5.65 -13.51 -15.75
N ALA A 382 5.57 -13.20 -14.46
CA ALA A 382 5.31 -11.86 -13.96
C ALA A 382 6.20 -11.55 -12.73
N ASP A 383 6.31 -10.27 -12.37
CA ASP A 383 6.84 -9.87 -11.07
C ASP A 383 5.72 -10.06 -10.03
N LEU A 384 5.85 -11.08 -9.18
CA LEU A 384 4.82 -11.45 -8.21
C LEU A 384 5.26 -11.24 -6.77
N ARG A 385 6.52 -10.93 -6.51
CA ARG A 385 7.07 -10.97 -5.15
C ARG A 385 7.36 -9.60 -4.59
N ASN A 386 7.39 -9.54 -3.25
CA ASN A 386 8.08 -8.46 -2.56
C ASN A 386 9.60 -8.56 -2.79
N VAL A 387 10.25 -7.40 -2.92
CA VAL A 387 11.72 -7.34 -2.88
C VAL A 387 12.22 -7.60 -1.46
N VAL A 388 13.43 -8.13 -1.35
CA VAL A 388 14.10 -8.39 -0.08
C VAL A 388 15.42 -7.63 0.00
N GLU A 389 15.94 -7.42 1.20
CA GLU A 389 17.25 -6.78 1.38
C GLU A 389 18.33 -7.56 0.61
N GLY A 390 19.14 -6.84 -0.17
CA GLY A 390 20.19 -7.41 -1.01
C GLY A 390 19.74 -7.82 -2.42
N ASP A 391 18.47 -7.65 -2.78
CA ASP A 391 18.04 -7.74 -4.18
C ASP A 391 18.73 -6.66 -5.05
N PRO A 392 19.04 -6.98 -6.32
CA PRO A 392 19.59 -6.00 -7.25
C PRO A 392 18.56 -4.89 -7.51
N SER A 393 19.04 -3.65 -7.55
CA SER A 393 18.21 -2.49 -7.84
C SER A 393 17.73 -2.52 -9.30
N PRO A 394 16.46 -2.17 -9.57
CA PRO A 394 15.92 -2.16 -10.93
C PRO A 394 16.56 -1.11 -11.83
N ASP A 395 17.30 -0.15 -11.28
CA ASP A 395 18.08 0.82 -12.06
C ASP A 395 19.48 0.34 -12.46
N GLY A 396 19.87 -0.87 -12.02
CA GLY A 396 21.16 -1.51 -12.32
C GLY A 396 22.37 -0.92 -11.60
N GLN A 397 22.19 -0.06 -10.59
CA GLN A 397 23.28 0.64 -9.89
C GLN A 397 23.57 0.11 -8.48
N GLY A 398 22.93 -0.98 -8.06
CA GLY A 398 23.10 -1.57 -6.73
C GLY A 398 22.80 -3.06 -6.74
#